data_AF-A0AA41ZHT4-F1
#
_entry.id   AF-A0AA41ZHT4-F1
#
_cell.length_a   1.000
_cell.length_b   1.000
_cell.length_c   1.000
_cell.angle_alpha   90.00
_cell.angle_beta   90.00
_cell.angle_gamma   90.00
#
_symmetry.space_group_name_H-M   'P 1'
#
loop_
_entity.id
_entity.type
_entity.pdbx_description
1 polymer ?
#
loop_
_entity_poly.entity_id
_entity_poly.type
_entity_poly.pdbx_seq_one_letter_code
_entity_poly.pdbx_strand_id
1 'polypeptide(L)' 'MHPVELARLLQNLIRLGTVAEVDHADVCVRVQCGELLTDWVP' A
#
# COMPACT_ATOMS: atom_id res chain seq x y z
N MET A 1 -5.30 -23.28 -6.21
CA MET A 1 -5.39 -21.84 -5.88
C MET A 1 -6.83 -21.56 -5.47
N HIS A 2 -7.08 -21.00 -4.28
CA HIS A 2 -8.45 -20.75 -3.79
C HIS A 2 -8.96 -19.43 -4.38
N PRO A 3 -10.15 -19.39 -5.00
CA PRO A 3 -10.61 -18.22 -5.78
C PRO A 3 -10.74 -16.94 -4.93
N VAL A 4 -11.04 -17.07 -3.64
CA VAL A 4 -11.13 -15.93 -2.70
C VAL A 4 -9.77 -15.24 -2.50
N GLU A 5 -8.69 -16.02 -2.43
CA GLU A 5 -7.36 -15.47 -2.21
C GLU A 5 -6.85 -14.75 -3.45
N LEU A 6 -7.13 -15.31 -4.63
CA LEU A 6 -6.84 -14.63 -5.90
C LEU A 6 -7.59 -13.30 -6.00
N ALA A 7 -8.88 -13.27 -5.65
CA ALA A 7 -9.66 -12.04 -5.63
C ALA A 7 -9.07 -10.99 -4.68
N ARG A 8 -8.64 -11.41 -3.48
CA ARG A 8 -7.98 -10.52 -2.50
C ARG A 8 -6.68 -9.93 -3.05
N LEU A 9 -5.85 -10.73 -3.72
CA LEU A 9 -4.61 -10.27 -4.34
C LEU A 9 -4.89 -9.28 -5.47
N LEU A 10 -5.86 -9.59 -6.34
CA LEU A 10 -6.27 -8.71 -7.44
C LEU A 10 -6.75 -7.34 -6.94
N GLN A 11 -7.52 -7.31 -5.85
CA GLN A 11 -7.99 -6.05 -5.25
C GLN A 11 -6.85 -5.22 -4.63
N ASN A 12 -5.77 -5.86 -4.18
CA ASN A 12 -4.62 -5.16 -3.60
C ASN A 12 -3.55 -4.77 -4.63
N LEU A 13 -3.74 -5.09 -5.91
CA LEU A 13 -2.79 -4.76 -6.98
C LEU A 13 -2.67 -3.25 -7.20
N ILE A 14 -3.79 -2.53 -7.11
CA ILE A 14 -3.85 -1.07 -7.26
C ILE A 14 -4.76 -0.54 -6.13
N ARG A 15 -4.21 0.36 -5.31
CA ARG A 15 -4.94 1.01 -4.22
C ARG A 15 -4.71 2.51 -4.28
N LEU A 16 -5.75 3.28 -4.02
CA LEU A 16 -5.67 4.72 -3.82
C LEU A 16 -5.36 4.99 -2.35
N GLY A 17 -4.53 5.99 -2.09
CA GLY A 17 -4.17 6.39 -0.74
C GLY A 17 -3.56 7.78 -0.69
N THR A 18 -3.38 8.28 0.52
CA THR A 18 -2.78 9.59 0.80
C THR A 18 -1.43 9.39 1.48
N VAL A 19 -0.41 10.14 1.07
CA VAL A 19 0.90 10.12 1.73
C VAL A 19 0.73 10.53 3.20
N ALA A 20 1.12 9.65 4.12
CA ALA A 20 1.00 9.85 5.56
C ALA A 20 2.34 10.30 6.17
N GLU A 21 3.45 9.70 5.72
CA GLU A 21 4.81 10.00 6.18
C GLU A 21 5.76 10.10 4.98
N VAL A 22 6.75 10.99 5.07
CA VAL A 22 7.80 11.19 4.06
C VAL A 22 9.15 11.16 4.74
N ASP A 23 10.05 10.30 4.25
CA ASP A 23 11.46 10.32 4.60
C ASP A 23 12.26 10.91 3.43
N HIS A 24 12.82 12.09 3.66
CA HIS A 24 13.63 12.79 2.66
C HIS A 24 15.09 12.32 2.60
N ALA A 25 15.58 11.61 3.63
CA ALA A 25 16.93 11.06 3.64
C ALA A 25 17.00 9.78 2.80
N ASP A 26 16.07 8.86 3.02
CA ASP A 26 16.00 7.58 2.31
C ASP A 26 15.12 7.63 1.04
N VAL A 27 14.51 8.79 0.76
CA VAL A 27 13.68 9.07 -0.42
C VAL A 27 12.57 8.03 -0.58
N CYS A 28 11.77 7.91 0.47
CA CYS A 28 10.65 6.98 0.54
C CYS A 28 9.47 7.59 1.29
N VAL A 29 8.30 6.99 1.11
CA VAL A 29 7.05 7.43 1.73
C VAL A 29 6.27 6.26 2.31
N ARG A 30 5.38 6.56 3.25
CA ARG A 30 4.32 5.65 3.67
C ARG A 30 2.98 6.23 3.27
N VAL A 31 2.11 5.38 2.74
CA VAL A 31 0.81 5.78 2.20
C VAL A 31 -0.29 5.14 3.04
N GLN A 32 -1.25 5.96 3.47
CA GLN A 32 -2.48 5.48 4.09
C GLN A 32 -3.50 5.11 3.00
N CYS A 33 -3.84 3.83 2.92
CA CYS A 33 -4.82 3.25 2.01
C CYS A 33 -6.02 2.72 2.81
N GLY A 34 -7.02 3.57 3.06
CA GLY A 34 -8.13 3.23 3.96
C GLY A 34 -7.62 3.07 5.40
N GLU A 35 -7.79 1.88 6.00
CA GLU A 35 -7.25 1.55 7.33
C GLU A 35 -5.85 0.93 7.29
N LEU A 36 -5.29 0.70 6.10
CA LEU A 36 -3.96 0.12 5.94
C LEU A 36 -2.92 1.23 5.75
N LEU A 37 -1.96 1.31 6.66
CA LEU A 37 -0.73 2.07 6.47
C LEU A 37 0.33 1.18 5.83
N THR A 38 0.90 1.59 4.69
CA THR A 38 1.97 0.83 4.05
C THR A 38 3.25 0.85 4.89
N ASP A 39 4.13 -0.10 4.60
CA ASP A 39 5.55 0.07 4.92
C ASP A 39 6.16 1.15 4.00
N TRP A 40 7.44 1.48 4.22
CA TRP A 40 8.17 2.40 3.36
C TRP A 40 8.23 1.89 1.93
N VAL A 41 7.69 2.70 1.02
CA VAL A 41 7.76 2.47 -0.43
C VAL A 41 8.54 3.62 -1.07
N PRO A 42 9.34 3.36 -2.12
CA PRO A 42 9.98 4.42 -2.90
C PRO A 42 8.97 5.43 -3.46
#